data_AF-A0A4U5PGP9-F1
#
_entry.id   AF-A0A4U5PGP9-F1
#
_cell.length_a   1.000
_cell.length_b   1.000
_cell.length_c   1.000
_cell.angle_alpha   90.00
_cell.angle_beta   90.00
_cell.angle_gamma   90.00
#
_symmetry.space_group_name_H-M   'P 1'
#
loop_
_entity.id
_entity.type
_entity.pdbx_description
1 polymer ?
#
loop_
_entity_poly.entity_id
_entity_poly.type
_entity_poly.pdbx_seq_one_letter_code
_entity_poly.pdbx_strand_id
1 'polypeptide(L)'
;MATLPSLFLLLLLATSTAALKCYYSTISWDHGVFNCPPGQDWCISMYRNGSFTYRSCNHNLCISSPNTCTTNQNNLSICCCQTDLCNGITPD
;
A
#
# COMPACT_ATOMS: atom_id res chain seq x y z
N MET A 1 25.40 30.67 21.48
CA MET A 1 24.90 29.46 22.15
C MET A 1 23.44 29.28 21.77
N ALA A 2 23.16 28.45 20.76
CA ALA A 2 21.80 28.08 20.41
C ALA A 2 21.27 27.14 21.50
N THR A 3 20.11 27.48 22.07
CA THR A 3 19.51 26.73 23.17
C THR A 3 19.00 25.38 22.64
N LEU A 4 19.27 24.31 23.40
CA LEU A 4 18.85 22.93 23.12
C LEU A 4 17.36 22.68 22.79
N PRO A 5 16.35 23.45 23.28
CA PRO A 5 14.95 23.10 23.03
C PRO A 5 14.51 23.37 21.58
N SER A 6 15.27 24.18 20.81
CA SER A 6 14.91 24.47 19.42
C SER A 6 15.20 23.31 18.47
N LEU A 7 16.18 22.44 18.79
CA LEU A 7 16.49 21.24 17.99
C LEU A 7 15.41 20.16 18.15
N PHE A 8 14.82 20.05 19.34
CA PHE A 8 13.81 19.04 19.66
C PHE A 8 12.50 19.26 18.88
N LEU A 9 12.12 20.53 18.67
CA LEU A 9 10.93 20.88 17.88
C LEU A 9 11.12 20.54 16.39
N LEU A 10 12.34 20.72 15.85
CA LEU A 10 12.68 20.35 14.47
C LEU A 10 12.67 18.84 14.23
N LEU A 11 13.04 18.01 15.21
CA LEU A 11 12.91 16.55 15.11
C LEU A 11 11.45 16.07 15.18
N LEU A 12 10.58 16.76 15.94
CA LEU A 12 9.15 16.43 16.04
C LEU A 12 8.38 16.73 14.74
N LEU A 13 8.83 17.68 13.92
CA LEU A 13 8.22 18.00 12.63
C LEU A 13 8.73 17.15 11.46
N ALA A 14 9.80 16.37 11.64
CA ALA A 14 10.46 15.65 10.54
C ALA A 14 9.85 14.26 10.23
N THR A 15 8.90 13.78 11.01
CA THR A 15 8.23 12.49 10.74
C THR A 15 6.98 12.70 9.87
N SER A 16 7.09 13.42 8.76
CA SER A 16 6.15 13.23 7.66
C SER A 16 6.56 11.93 6.97
N THR A 17 6.11 10.78 7.48
CA THR A 17 6.22 9.53 6.71
C THR A 17 5.51 9.79 5.39
N ALA A 18 6.28 9.85 4.30
CA ALA A 18 5.73 10.04 2.98
C ALA A 18 4.63 8.98 2.78
N ALA A 19 3.41 9.43 2.49
CA ALA A 19 2.28 8.53 2.33
C ALA A 19 2.56 7.58 1.16
N LEU A 20 2.48 6.28 1.42
CA LEU A 20 2.66 5.22 0.41
C LEU A 20 1.77 5.51 -0.80
N LYS A 21 2.28 5.39 -2.01
CA LYS A 21 1.48 5.53 -3.23
C LYS A 21 1.11 4.16 -3.76
N CYS A 22 -0.17 3.95 -4.07
CA CYS A 22 -0.62 2.71 -4.71
C CYS A 22 -1.47 3.02 -5.94
N TYR A 23 -1.52 2.07 -6.87
CA TYR A 23 -2.61 2.06 -7.84
C TYR A 23 -3.93 1.74 -7.14
N TYR A 24 -5.01 2.35 -7.62
CA TYR A 24 -6.37 1.99 -7.24
C TYR A 24 -7.21 1.71 -8.48
N SER A 25 -8.20 0.83 -8.36
CA SER A 25 -9.16 0.56 -9.45
C SER A 25 -10.48 1.25 -9.14
N THR A 26 -11.00 2.02 -10.10
CA THR A 26 -12.39 2.50 -10.07
C THR A 26 -13.32 1.50 -10.75
N ILE A 27 -14.62 1.71 -10.60
CA ILE A 27 -15.69 0.92 -11.26
C ILE A 27 -15.53 0.95 -12.80
N SER A 28 -14.76 1.90 -13.34
CA SER A 28 -14.51 2.11 -14.77
C SER A 28 -13.31 1.35 -15.33
N TRP A 29 -12.63 0.50 -14.55
CA TRP A 29 -11.34 -0.11 -14.90
C TRP A 29 -10.19 0.89 -15.10
N ASP A 30 -10.42 2.17 -14.84
CA ASP A 30 -9.36 3.18 -14.81
C ASP A 30 -8.47 2.95 -13.58
N HIS A 31 -7.17 2.86 -13.86
CA HIS A 31 -6.11 2.79 -12.85
C HIS A 31 -5.63 4.21 -12.55
N GLY A 32 -6.02 4.73 -11.39
CA GLY A 32 -5.42 5.95 -10.87
C GLY A 32 -4.30 5.64 -9.89
N VAL A 33 -3.49 6.65 -9.58
CA VAL A 33 -2.52 6.62 -8.48
C VAL A 33 -3.07 7.48 -7.36
N PHE A 34 -3.02 6.99 -6.12
CA PHE A 34 -3.40 7.79 -4.96
C PHE A 34 -2.45 7.57 -3.78
N ASN A 35 -2.33 8.60 -2.95
CA ASN A 35 -1.58 8.55 -1.69
C ASN A 35 -2.44 7.84 -0.64
N CYS A 36 -1.96 6.73 -0.10
CA CYS A 36 -2.63 5.99 0.95
C CYS A 36 -2.93 6.88 2.16
N PRO A 37 -4.12 6.74 2.78
CA PRO A 37 -4.43 7.40 4.04
C PRO A 37 -3.46 6.95 5.13
N PRO A 38 -3.29 7.75 6.19
CA PRO A 38 -2.49 7.35 7.34
C PRO A 38 -2.90 5.97 7.88
N GLY A 39 -1.91 5.11 8.13
CA GLY A 39 -2.12 3.74 8.61
C GLY A 39 -2.46 2.72 7.52
N GLN A 40 -2.58 3.11 6.24
CA GLN A 40 -2.67 2.15 5.14
C GLN A 40 -1.30 1.96 4.49
N ASP A 41 -0.50 1.11 5.12
CA ASP A 41 0.92 0.95 4.81
C ASP A 41 1.19 -0.18 3.79
N TRP A 42 0.17 -0.59 3.04
CA TRP A 42 0.21 -1.67 2.07
C TRP A 42 -0.53 -1.32 0.79
N CYS A 43 0.08 -1.62 -0.35
CA CYS A 43 -0.63 -1.74 -1.61
C CYS A 43 -1.13 -3.17 -1.78
N ILE A 44 -2.37 -3.32 -2.24
CA ILE A 44 -2.97 -4.61 -2.55
C ILE A 44 -3.34 -4.73 -4.02
N SER A 45 -3.26 -5.96 -4.53
CA SER A 45 -3.94 -6.39 -5.75
C SER A 45 -4.69 -7.69 -5.48
N MET A 46 -5.92 -7.79 -6.00
CA MET A 46 -6.78 -8.95 -5.86
C MET A 46 -7.02 -9.61 -7.21
N TYR A 47 -7.05 -10.94 -7.20
CA TYR A 47 -7.34 -11.78 -8.35
C TYR A 47 -8.38 -12.82 -7.97
N ARG A 48 -9.35 -13.08 -8.85
CA ARG A 48 -10.32 -14.16 -8.70
C ARG A 48 -10.17 -15.10 -9.89
N ASN A 49 -9.93 -16.39 -9.62
CA ASN A 49 -9.65 -17.38 -10.66
C ASN A 49 -8.52 -16.92 -11.63
N GLY A 50 -7.46 -16.31 -11.08
CA GLY A 50 -6.34 -15.77 -11.88
C GLY A 50 -6.65 -14.48 -12.65
N SER A 51 -7.90 -14.02 -12.69
CA SER A 51 -8.27 -12.76 -13.34
C SER A 51 -8.15 -11.60 -12.36
N PHE A 52 -7.52 -10.51 -12.80
CA PHE A 52 -7.43 -9.28 -12.03
C PHE A 52 -8.81 -8.73 -11.67
N THR A 53 -9.00 -8.28 -10.43
CA THR A 53 -10.27 -7.71 -9.99
C THR A 53 -10.12 -6.32 -9.40
N TYR A 54 -9.09 -6.05 -8.60
CA TYR A 54 -9.07 -4.84 -7.78
C TYR A 54 -7.67 -4.45 -7.29
N ARG A 55 -7.42 -3.15 -7.12
CA ARG A 55 -6.24 -2.55 -6.48
C ARG A 55 -6.66 -1.48 -5.48
N SER A 56 -5.95 -1.39 -4.36
CA SER A 56 -6.17 -0.35 -3.34
C SER A 56 -4.99 -0.24 -2.36
N CYS A 57 -5.10 0.72 -1.45
CA CYS A 57 -4.34 0.74 -0.21
C CYS A 57 -5.06 -0.09 0.87
N ASN A 58 -4.30 -0.68 1.79
CA ASN A 58 -4.86 -1.48 2.87
C ASN A 58 -3.96 -1.51 4.12
N HIS A 59 -4.48 -2.06 5.21
CA HIS A 59 -3.75 -2.32 6.46
C HIS A 59 -3.98 -3.73 7.00
N ASN A 60 -5.21 -4.27 6.87
CA ASN A 60 -5.66 -5.48 7.58
C ASN A 60 -5.69 -6.75 6.71
N LEU A 61 -5.63 -6.62 5.39
CA LEU A 61 -5.71 -7.78 4.49
C LEU A 61 -4.36 -8.45 4.24
N CYS A 62 -3.27 -7.77 4.60
CA CYS A 62 -1.90 -8.25 4.42
C CYS A 62 -1.40 -8.85 5.72
N ILE A 63 -1.79 -10.11 5.96
CA ILE A 63 -1.43 -10.87 7.17
C ILE A 63 -0.05 -11.54 6.99
N SER A 64 0.41 -11.69 5.74
CA SER A 64 1.66 -12.34 5.36
C SER A 64 2.79 -11.33 5.07
N SER A 65 4.04 -11.81 5.03
CA SER A 65 5.23 -11.00 4.76
C SER A 65 5.08 -10.16 3.50
N PRO A 66 5.77 -9.01 3.41
CA PRO A 66 5.67 -8.17 2.23
C PRO A 66 6.08 -8.88 0.95
N ASN A 67 5.45 -8.48 -0.15
CA ASN A 67 5.65 -9.01 -1.50
C ASN A 67 5.23 -10.47 -1.67
N THR A 68 4.18 -10.88 -0.97
CA THR A 68 3.58 -12.23 -1.11
C THR A 68 2.15 -12.16 -1.58
N CYS A 69 1.74 -13.19 -2.32
CA CYS A 69 0.37 -13.44 -2.72
C CYS A 69 -0.17 -14.64 -1.95
N THR A 70 -1.31 -14.47 -1.27
CA THR A 70 -2.00 -15.56 -0.60
C THR A 70 -3.28 -15.89 -1.34
N THR A 71 -3.44 -17.14 -1.76
CA THR A 71 -4.65 -17.65 -2.41
C THR A 71 -5.45 -18.49 -1.44
N ASN A 72 -6.74 -18.19 -1.30
CA ASN A 72 -7.64 -19.00 -0.47
C ASN A 72 -8.30 -20.15 -1.28
N GLN A 73 -9.04 -21.01 -0.60
CA GLN A 73 -9.75 -22.16 -1.20
C GLN A 73 -10.81 -21.77 -2.25
N ASN A 74 -11.22 -20.49 -2.31
CA ASN A 74 -12.17 -19.96 -3.28
C ASN A 74 -11.49 -19.32 -4.50
N ASN A 75 -10.19 -19.60 -4.73
CA ASN A 75 -9.37 -19.00 -5.77
C ASN A 75 -9.36 -17.46 -5.74
N LEU A 76 -9.49 -16.87 -4.56
CA LEU A 76 -9.24 -15.45 -4.34
C LEU A 76 -7.80 -15.29 -3.87
N SER A 77 -6.98 -14.63 -4.70
CA SER A 77 -5.60 -14.28 -4.40
C SER A 77 -5.50 -12.82 -3.98
N ILE A 78 -4.81 -12.55 -2.88
CA ILE A 78 -4.49 -11.21 -2.41
C ILE A 78 -2.98 -11.07 -2.39
N CYS A 79 -2.46 -10.13 -3.15
CA CYS A 79 -1.04 -9.80 -3.22
C CYS A 79 -0.78 -8.47 -2.51
N CYS A 80 0.23 -8.45 -1.64
CA CYS A 80 0.54 -7.34 -0.75
C CYS A 80 1.98 -6.88 -0.92
N CYS A 81 2.21 -5.57 -0.91
CA CYS A 81 3.55 -4.97 -1.00
C CYS A 81 3.57 -3.56 -0.37
N GLN A 82 4.75 -3.02 -0.05
CA GLN A 82 4.90 -1.78 0.75
C GLN A 82 5.78 -0.72 0.08
N THR A 83 6.06 -0.86 -1.21
CA THR A 83 6.80 0.15 -1.98
C THR A 83 5.86 0.90 -2.90
N ASP A 84 6.19 2.14 -3.23
CA ASP A 84 5.36 2.96 -4.10
C ASP A 84 5.04 2.23 -5.42
N LEU A 85 3.74 2.17 -5.74
CA LEU A 85 3.19 1.64 -6.98
C LEU A 85 3.45 0.14 -7.21
N CYS A 86 3.85 -0.59 -6.18
CA CYS A 86 4.24 -2.00 -6.28
C CYS A 86 3.10 -2.93 -6.72
N ASN A 87 1.84 -2.53 -6.50
CA ASN A 87 0.66 -3.27 -6.98
C ASN A 87 0.35 -3.05 -8.47
N GLY A 88 1.27 -2.45 -9.22
CA GLY A 88 1.16 -2.25 -10.67
C GLY A 88 1.46 -3.49 -11.51
N ILE A 89 2.26 -4.41 -10.96
CA ILE A 89 2.69 -5.64 -11.63
C ILE A 89 1.73 -6.77 -11.24
N THR A 90 1.16 -7.45 -12.23
CA THR A 90 0.46 -8.71 -12.00
C THR A 90 1.48 -9.80 -11.68
N PRO A 91 1.30 -10.64 -10.66
CA PRO A 91 2.13 -11.84 -10.52
C PRO A 91 1.98 -12.67 -11.79
N ASP A 92 3.10 -13.02 -12.42
CA ASP A 92 3.17 -14.01 -13.50
C ASP A 92 2.64 -15.38 -13.05
#